data_AF-W7YA46-F1
#
_entry.id   AF-W7YA46-F1
#
_cell.length_a   1.000
_cell.length_b   1.000
_cell.length_c   1.000
_cell.angle_alpha   90.00
_cell.angle_beta   90.00
_cell.angle_gamma   90.00
#
_symmetry.space_group_name_H-M   'P 1'
#
loop_
_entity.id
_entity.type
_entity.pdbx_description
1 polymer ?
#
loop_
_entity_poly.entity_id
_entity_poly.type
_entity_poly.pdbx_seq_one_letter_code
_entity_poly.pdbx_strand_id
1 'polypeptide(L)'
;MSNWKAYYQFVKPYTKWIVLTLLIGMIKFGIPLTLPMILKYVVDDLLMNPKLTVAEQVSKLFVILGGALVLFIIVRGPVEYYRQYFSQLITSRILFDMRNKLYSHLQRLSLRYYQNTKTGEASHVLLTTWNKRRISLKWV
;
A
#
# COMPACT_ATOMS: atom_id res chain seq x y z
N MET A 1 -21.34 14.76 16.27
CA MET A 1 -21.82 14.83 14.87
C MET A 1 -20.63 14.77 13.91
N SER A 2 -20.58 13.70 13.11
CA SER A 2 -19.61 13.35 12.04
C SER A 2 -18.13 13.76 12.19
N ASN A 3 -17.37 13.07 13.06
CA ASN A 3 -15.90 13.16 13.15
C ASN A 3 -15.18 12.90 11.80
N TRP A 4 -15.86 12.23 10.86
CA TRP A 4 -15.40 11.98 9.50
C TRP A 4 -15.13 13.26 8.68
N LYS A 5 -15.95 14.31 8.86
CA LYS A 5 -15.84 15.55 8.07
C LYS A 5 -14.54 16.31 8.39
N ALA A 6 -14.11 16.29 9.64
CA ALA A 6 -12.85 16.90 10.06
C ALA A 6 -11.65 16.16 9.44
N TYR A 7 -11.67 14.83 9.41
CA TYR A 7 -10.60 14.02 8.81
C TYR A 7 -10.48 14.28 7.31
N TYR A 8 -11.60 14.40 6.60
CA TYR A 8 -11.64 14.65 5.16
C TYR A 8 -10.97 15.98 4.76
N GLN A 9 -11.04 17.03 5.59
CA GLN A 9 -10.34 18.30 5.34
C GLN A 9 -8.81 18.16 5.33
N PHE A 10 -8.23 17.22 6.07
CA PHE A 10 -6.78 16.95 6.06
C PHE A 10 -6.36 16.07 4.89
N VAL A 11 -7.26 15.21 4.40
CA VAL A 11 -6.98 14.28 3.30
C VAL A 11 -7.22 14.93 1.92
N LYS A 12 -8.11 15.94 1.84
CA LYS A 12 -8.49 16.64 0.60
C LYS A 12 -7.30 17.08 -0.28
N PRO A 13 -6.22 17.74 0.23
CA PRO A 13 -5.09 18.15 -0.61
C PRO A 13 -4.26 16.98 -1.16
N TYR A 14 -4.36 15.79 -0.56
CA TYR A 14 -3.62 14.59 -0.95
C TYR A 14 -4.42 13.63 -1.83
N THR A 15 -5.67 13.95 -2.17
CA THR A 15 -6.55 13.10 -2.98
C THR A 15 -5.94 12.71 -4.33
N LYS A 16 -5.21 13.60 -5.01
CA LYS A 16 -4.51 13.27 -6.28
C LYS A 16 -3.47 12.16 -6.09
N TRP A 17 -2.71 12.22 -5.01
CA TRP A 17 -1.69 11.22 -4.68
C TRP A 17 -2.30 9.90 -4.24
N ILE A 18 -3.42 9.96 -3.50
CA ILE A 18 -4.17 8.77 -3.08
C ILE A 18 -4.80 8.07 -4.27
N VAL A 19 -5.35 8.81 -5.24
CA VAL A 19 -5.87 8.22 -6.48
C VAL A 19 -4.73 7.58 -7.27
N LEU A 20 -3.56 8.22 -7.36
CA LEU A 20 -2.40 7.63 -8.03
C LEU A 20 -1.95 6.32 -7.37
N THR A 21 -1.86 6.25 -6.04
CA THR A 21 -1.51 5.00 -5.34
C THR A 21 -2.58 3.93 -5.48
N LEU A 22 -3.85 4.31 -5.51
CA LEU A 22 -4.96 3.40 -5.81
C LEU A 22 -4.86 2.82 -7.22
N LEU A 23 -4.58 3.64 -8.23
CA LEU A 23 -4.40 3.18 -9.62
C LEU A 23 -3.21 2.22 -9.74
N ILE A 24 -2.07 2.53 -9.13
CA ILE A 24 -0.91 1.61 -9.06
C ILE A 24 -1.30 0.32 -8.34
N GLY A 25 -2.09 0.41 -7.26
CA GLY A 25 -2.65 -0.74 -6.56
C GLY A 25 -3.55 -1.60 -7.43
N MET A 26 -4.40 -1.01 -8.27
CA MET A 26 -5.25 -1.75 -9.22
C MET A 26 -4.41 -2.48 -10.27
N ILE A 27 -3.37 -1.84 -10.82
CA ILE A 27 -2.45 -2.47 -11.77
C ILE A 27 -1.73 -3.66 -11.13
N LYS A 28 -1.34 -3.57 -9.86
CA LYS A 28 -0.75 -4.68 -9.11
C LYS A 28 -1.66 -5.92 -9.09
N PHE A 29 -2.98 -5.77 -9.03
CA PHE A 29 -3.91 -6.91 -9.07
C PHE A 29 -3.92 -7.62 -10.44
N GLY A 30 -3.48 -6.97 -11.51
CA GLY A 30 -3.28 -7.62 -12.81
C GLY A 30 -2.11 -8.59 -12.84
N ILE A 31 -1.07 -8.36 -12.01
CA ILE A 31 0.14 -9.20 -11.94
C ILE A 31 -0.16 -10.65 -11.53
N PRO A 32 -0.90 -10.95 -10.44
CA PRO A 32 -1.26 -12.34 -10.11
C PRO A 32 -2.22 -12.98 -11.13
N LEU A 33 -2.92 -12.18 -11.93
CA LEU A 33 -3.79 -12.65 -13.02
C LEU A 33 -3.00 -13.14 -14.24
N THR A 34 -1.72 -12.78 -14.39
CA THR A 34 -0.89 -13.31 -15.49
C THR A 34 -0.53 -14.78 -15.28
N LEU A 35 -0.40 -15.24 -14.02
CA LEU A 35 -0.14 -16.65 -13.67
C LEU A 35 -1.16 -17.63 -14.30
N PRO A 36 -2.48 -17.48 -14.07
CA PRO A 36 -3.47 -18.38 -14.68
C PRO A 36 -3.55 -18.23 -16.20
N MET A 37 -3.26 -17.04 -16.78
CA MET A 37 -3.18 -16.88 -18.23
C MET A 37 -2.02 -17.66 -18.85
N ILE A 38 -0.84 -17.62 -18.22
CA ILE A 38 0.32 -18.42 -18.64
C ILE A 38 -0.03 -19.90 -18.55
N LEU A 39 -0.64 -20.33 -17.44
CA LEU A 39 -1.06 -21.72 -17.25
C LEU A 39 -2.05 -22.17 -18.34
N LYS A 40 -3.03 -21.33 -18.67
CA LYS A 40 -3.99 -21.60 -19.76
C LYS A 40 -3.27 -21.76 -21.10
N TYR A 41 -2.37 -20.84 -21.43
CA TYR A 41 -1.62 -20.90 -22.69
C TYR A 41 -0.76 -22.17 -22.77
N VAL A 42 -0.12 -22.55 -21.66
CA VAL A 42 0.67 -23.78 -21.59
C VAL A 42 -0.20 -25.02 -21.79
N VAL A 43 -1.38 -25.08 -21.18
CA VAL A 43 -2.28 -26.24 -21.32
C VAL A 43 -2.89 -26.31 -22.72
N ASP A 44 -3.47 -25.21 -23.21
CA ASP A 44 -4.23 -25.20 -24.45
C ASP A 44 -3.33 -25.25 -25.70
N ASP A 45 -2.23 -24.49 -25.75
CA ASP A 45 -1.41 -24.36 -26.97
C ASP A 45 -0.24 -25.35 -27.04
N LEU A 46 0.25 -25.86 -25.91
CA LEU A 46 1.36 -26.82 -25.90
C LEU A 46 0.90 -28.27 -25.71
N LEU A 47 -0.09 -28.56 -24.85
CA LEU A 47 -0.54 -29.94 -24.62
C LEU A 47 -1.63 -30.39 -25.60
N MET A 48 -2.51 -29.48 -26.03
CA MET A 48 -3.66 -29.80 -26.89
C MET A 48 -3.40 -29.60 -28.39
N ASN A 49 -2.19 -29.20 -28.81
CA ASN A 49 -1.86 -29.01 -30.21
C ASN A 49 -1.20 -30.25 -30.83
N PRO A 50 -1.92 -31.02 -31.69
CA PRO A 50 -1.45 -32.30 -32.22
C PRO A 50 -0.36 -32.18 -33.29
N LYS A 51 0.04 -30.96 -33.67
CA LYS A 51 1.02 -30.72 -34.76
C LYS A 51 2.46 -30.50 -34.31
N LEU A 52 2.72 -30.40 -33.00
CA LEU A 52 4.04 -30.08 -32.46
C LEU A 52 4.75 -31.34 -31.98
N THR A 53 6.03 -31.47 -32.30
CA THR A 53 6.88 -32.54 -31.78
C THR A 53 7.20 -32.27 -30.30
N VAL A 54 7.32 -33.31 -29.47
CA VAL A 54 7.59 -33.17 -28.01
C VAL A 54 8.80 -32.28 -27.72
N ALA A 55 9.85 -32.34 -28.55
CA ALA A 55 11.04 -31.50 -28.41
C ALA A 55 10.78 -30.00 -28.66
N GLU A 56 9.89 -29.65 -29.61
CA GLU A 56 9.50 -28.27 -29.92
C GLU A 56 8.54 -27.69 -28.87
N GLN A 57 7.71 -28.53 -28.26
CA GLN A 57 6.83 -28.14 -27.16
C GLN A 57 7.66 -27.72 -25.93
N VAL A 58 8.67 -28.52 -25.58
CA VAL A 58 9.54 -28.25 -24.43
C VAL A 58 10.37 -26.97 -24.65
N SER A 59 10.93 -26.76 -25.83
CA SER A 59 11.72 -25.55 -26.10
C SER A 59 10.88 -24.27 -26.04
N LYS A 60 9.68 -24.27 -26.62
CA LYS A 60 8.74 -23.14 -26.54
C LYS A 60 8.27 -22.90 -25.10
N LEU A 61 8.01 -23.96 -24.34
CA LEU A 61 7.65 -23.85 -22.92
C LEU A 61 8.73 -23.08 -22.14
N PHE A 62 9.99 -23.48 -22.26
CA PHE A 62 11.10 -22.85 -21.55
C PHE A 62 11.28 -21.38 -21.94
N VAL A 63 11.12 -21.03 -23.22
CA VAL A 63 11.21 -19.64 -23.68
C VAL A 63 10.07 -18.79 -23.11
N ILE A 64 8.84 -19.31 -23.13
CA ILE A 64 7.66 -18.59 -22.61
C ILE A 64 7.76 -18.43 -21.09
N LEU A 65 8.10 -19.50 -20.37
CA LEU A 65 8.23 -19.46 -18.90
C LEU A 65 9.38 -18.53 -18.48
N GLY A 66 10.52 -18.63 -19.16
CA GLY A 66 11.69 -17.78 -18.92
C GLY A 66 11.39 -16.30 -19.20
N GLY A 67 10.78 -15.99 -20.35
CA GLY A 67 10.36 -14.63 -20.69
C GLY A 67 9.33 -14.07 -19.70
N ALA A 68 8.35 -14.88 -19.31
CA ALA A 68 7.35 -14.50 -18.33
C ALA A 68 7.96 -14.23 -16.95
N LEU A 69 8.89 -15.06 -16.48
CA LEU A 69 9.60 -14.87 -15.21
C LEU A 69 10.41 -13.57 -15.21
N VAL A 70 11.17 -13.32 -16.28
CA VAL A 70 11.98 -12.10 -16.42
C VAL A 70 11.08 -10.87 -16.40
N LEU A 71 10.02 -10.86 -17.22
CA LEU A 71 9.05 -9.78 -17.25
C LEU A 71 8.39 -9.58 -15.88
N PHE A 72 8.02 -10.66 -15.20
CA PHE A 72 7.39 -10.61 -13.90
C PHE A 72 8.30 -10.00 -12.84
N ILE A 73 9.58 -10.38 -12.79
CA ILE A 73 10.54 -9.84 -11.82
C ILE A 73 10.78 -8.34 -12.09
N ILE A 74 11.01 -8.00 -13.35
CA ILE A 74 11.32 -6.62 -13.77
C ILE A 74 10.13 -5.68 -13.55
N VAL A 75 8.90 -6.15 -13.75
CA VAL A 75 7.69 -5.31 -13.57
C VAL A 75 7.25 -5.29 -12.10
N ARG A 76 7.22 -6.44 -11.42
CA ARG A 76 6.70 -6.55 -10.06
C ARG A 76 7.53 -5.77 -9.04
N GLY A 77 8.87 -5.84 -9.14
CA GLY A 77 9.76 -5.17 -8.20
C GLY A 77 9.53 -3.65 -8.13
N PRO A 78 9.66 -2.92 -9.25
CA PRO A 78 9.39 -1.49 -9.32
C PRO A 78 7.95 -1.14 -8.93
N VAL A 79 6.95 -1.87 -9.41
CA VAL A 79 5.54 -1.59 -9.08
C VAL A 79 5.30 -1.67 -7.57
N GLU A 80 5.81 -2.71 -6.91
CA GLU A 80 5.67 -2.86 -5.46
C GLU A 80 6.43 -1.75 -4.71
N TYR A 81 7.65 -1.44 -5.16
CA TYR A 81 8.46 -0.38 -4.58
C TYR A 81 7.76 0.98 -4.65
N TYR A 82 7.31 1.41 -5.83
CA TYR A 82 6.63 2.69 -6.00
C TYR A 82 5.33 2.74 -5.20
N ARG A 83 4.53 1.66 -5.21
CA ARG A 83 3.30 1.58 -4.42
C ARG A 83 3.58 1.81 -2.93
N GLN A 84 4.57 1.10 -2.39
CA GLN A 84 4.93 1.19 -0.98
C GLN A 84 5.50 2.57 -0.64
N TYR A 85 6.41 3.07 -1.46
CA TYR A 85 7.03 4.38 -1.30
C TYR A 85 5.99 5.51 -1.23
N PHE A 86 5.10 5.59 -2.22
CA PHE A 86 4.07 6.64 -2.24
C PHE A 86 3.08 6.50 -1.09
N SER A 87 2.68 5.27 -0.74
CA SER A 87 1.81 5.01 0.41
C SER A 87 2.40 5.56 1.71
N GLN A 88 3.68 5.28 1.97
CA GLN A 88 4.39 5.77 3.15
C GLN A 88 4.65 7.27 3.12
N LEU A 89 4.99 7.83 1.96
CA LEU A 89 5.20 9.27 1.80
C LEU A 89 3.93 10.06 2.13
N ILE A 90 2.80 9.66 1.55
CA ILE A 90 1.50 10.30 1.79
C ILE A 90 1.12 10.18 3.27
N THR A 91 1.24 8.99 3.83
CA THR A 91 0.93 8.73 5.25
C THR A 91 1.77 9.61 6.17
N SER A 92 3.07 9.70 5.91
CA SER A 92 4.00 10.52 6.69
C SER A 92 3.68 12.01 6.60
N ARG A 93 3.34 12.52 5.41
CA ARG A 93 2.94 13.92 5.22
C ARG A 93 1.64 14.26 5.93
N ILE A 94 0.61 13.40 5.81
CA ILE A 94 -0.66 13.60 6.51
C ILE A 94 -0.43 13.62 8.02
N LEU A 95 0.37 12.69 8.56
CA LEU A 95 0.71 12.65 9.98
C LEU A 95 1.46 13.91 10.43
N PHE A 96 2.38 14.42 9.61
CA PHE A 96 3.10 15.66 9.89
C PHE A 96 2.15 16.85 10.00
N ASP A 97 1.25 17.03 9.04
CA ASP A 97 0.28 18.12 9.04
C ASP A 97 -0.69 18.05 10.23
N MET A 98 -1.14 16.83 10.58
CA MET A 98 -1.98 16.60 11.75
C MET A 98 -1.25 16.97 13.04
N ARG A 99 0.01 16.56 13.20
CA ARG A 99 0.84 16.91 14.36
C ARG A 99 1.05 18.41 14.46
N ASN A 100 1.35 19.07 13.34
CA ASN A 100 1.60 20.50 13.32
C ASN A 100 0.36 21.31 13.76
N LYS A 101 -0.83 20.98 13.24
CA LYS A 101 -2.07 21.63 13.70
C LYS A 101 -2.37 21.34 15.17
N LEU A 102 -2.15 20.10 15.62
CA LEU A 102 -2.35 19.74 17.03
C LEU A 102 -1.44 20.57 17.94
N TYR A 103 -0.15 20.70 17.62
CA TYR A 103 0.78 21.53 18.40
C TYR A 103 0.39 23.00 18.40
N SER A 104 -0.01 23.56 17.25
CA SER A 104 -0.49 24.95 17.17
C SER A 104 -1.74 25.19 18.02
N HIS A 105 -2.62 24.20 18.14
CA HIS A 105 -3.82 24.28 18.96
C HIS A 105 -3.48 24.19 20.45
N LEU A 106 -2.59 23.27 20.84
CA LEU A 106 -2.11 23.13 22.22
C LEU A 106 -1.41 24.40 22.70
N GLN A 107 -0.60 25.04 21.85
CA GLN A 107 0.09 26.29 22.19
C GLN A 107 -0.85 27.49 22.37
N ARG A 108 -2.03 27.49 21.73
CA ARG A 108 -3.06 28.55 21.88
C ARG A 108 -4.00 28.31 23.06
N LEU A 109 -3.89 27.16 23.73
CA LEU A 109 -4.72 26.83 24.87
C LEU A 109 -4.24 27.59 26.11
N SER A 110 -5.14 28.35 26.73
CA SER A 110 -4.84 29.13 27.93
C SER A 110 -4.35 28.25 29.10
N LEU A 111 -3.46 28.79 29.94
CA LEU A 111 -2.94 28.14 31.16
C LEU A 111 -4.03 27.53 32.07
N ARG A 112 -5.26 28.04 32.02
CA ARG A 112 -6.42 27.53 32.77
C ARG A 112 -6.81 26.08 32.40
N TYR A 113 -6.50 25.62 31.19
CA TYR A 113 -6.72 24.21 30.79
C TYR A 113 -5.62 23.28 31.32
N TYR A 114 -4.37 23.74 31.33
CA TYR A 114 -3.24 23.00 31.88
C TYR A 114 -3.34 22.80 33.40
N GLN A 115 -3.99 23.72 34.10
CA GLN A 115 -4.24 23.60 35.55
C GLN A 115 -5.35 22.59 35.89
N ASN A 116 -6.28 22.31 34.96
CA ASN A 116 -7.45 21.45 35.21
C ASN A 116 -7.30 20.02 34.65
N THR A 117 -6.26 19.75 33.86
CA THR A 117 -6.05 18.43 33.25
C THR A 117 -4.76 17.84 33.80
N LYS A 118 -4.85 16.81 34.65
CA LYS A 118 -3.68 16.12 35.23
C LYS A 118 -2.77 15.59 34.11
N THR A 119 -1.65 16.26 33.87
CA THR A 119 -0.68 16.00 32.80
C THR A 119 -0.13 14.56 32.77
N GLY A 120 -0.25 13.82 33.88
CA GLY A 120 0.17 12.42 33.99
C GLY A 120 -0.72 11.41 33.26
N GLU A 121 -2.04 11.63 33.21
CA GLU A 121 -2.99 10.63 32.69
C GLU A 121 -2.97 10.59 31.15
N ALA A 122 -2.87 11.76 30.52
CA ALA A 122 -2.73 11.88 29.06
C ALA A 122 -1.44 11.22 28.54
N SER A 123 -0.32 11.39 29.26
CA SER A 123 0.97 10.80 28.87
C SER A 123 0.95 9.27 28.95
N HIS A 124 0.34 8.71 30.01
CA HIS A 124 0.20 7.27 30.18
C HIS A 124 -0.74 6.64 29.14
N VAL A 125 -1.87 7.27 28.84
CA VAL A 125 -2.80 6.81 27.80
C VAL A 125 -2.15 6.85 26.41
N LEU A 126 -1.35 7.88 26.11
CA LEU A 126 -0.65 7.99 24.84
C LEU A 126 0.43 6.92 24.67
N LEU A 127 1.23 6.63 25.72
CA LEU A 127 2.26 5.59 25.65
C LEU A 127 1.65 4.20 25.46
N THR A 128 0.56 3.90 26.17
CA THR A 128 -0.13 2.61 26.08
C THR A 128 -0.84 2.42 24.74
N THR A 129 -1.48 3.45 24.18
CA THR A 129 -2.12 3.37 22.85
C THR A 129 -1.12 3.34 21.69
N TRP A 130 0.01 4.05 21.79
CA TRP A 130 1.06 4.00 20.75
C TRP A 130 1.69 2.62 20.65
N ASN A 131 1.99 1.98 21.79
CA ASN A 131 2.59 0.64 21.78
C ASN A 131 1.63 -0.39 21.16
N LYS A 132 0.33 -0.29 21.47
CA LYS A 132 -0.70 -1.19 20.93
C LYS A 132 -0.92 -1.04 19.41
N ARG A 133 -0.94 0.19 18.89
CA ARG A 133 -1.13 0.45 17.44
C ARG A 133 0.11 0.17 16.60
N ARG A 134 1.32 0.31 17.17
CA ARG A 134 2.58 -0.03 16.49
C ARG A 134 2.69 -1.52 16.18
N ILE A 135 2.10 -2.37 17.03
CA ILE A 135 2.08 -3.82 16.83
C ILE A 135 1.05 -4.20 15.77
N SER A 136 -0.14 -3.59 15.74
CA SER A 136 -1.15 -3.96 14.73
C SER A 136 -0.80 -3.52 13.31
N LEU A 137 -0.07 -2.42 13.14
CA LEU A 137 0.39 -1.95 11.82
C LEU A 137 1.58 -2.74 11.24
N LYS A 138 2.22 -3.62 12.03
CA LYS A 138 3.25 -4.53 11.51
C LYS A 138 2.68 -5.81 10.89
N TRP A 139 1.40 -6.09 11.10
CA TRP A 139 0.71 -7.31 10.66
C TRP A 139 -0.35 -7.07 9.58
N VAL A 140 -0.37 -5.87 8.99
CA VAL A 140 -1.21 -5.49 7.83
C VAL A 140 -0.29 -4.94 6.74
#